data_AF-A0A9D9PV46-F1
#
_entry.id   AF-A0A9D9PV46-F1
#
_cell.length_a   1.000
_cell.length_b   1.000
_cell.length_c   1.000
_cell.angle_alpha   90.00
_cell.angle_beta   90.00
_cell.angle_gamma   90.00
#
_symmetry.space_group_name_H-M   'P 1'
#
loop_
_entity.id
_entity.type
_entity.pdbx_description
1 polymer ?
#
loop_
_entity_poly.entity_id
_entity_poly.type
_entity_poly.pdbx_seq_one_letter_code
_entity_poly.pdbx_strand_id
1 'polypeptide(L)'
;MPLPTDISPRDIVAELHKHGIANAVNEARWLCEHAEKHNLSAAETSQLVARRCQGEPFQYVLGNTEFFGLELAVGPGVLIPRPETEELV
;
A
#
# COMPACT_ATOMS: atom_id res chain seq x y z
N MET A 1 -2.26 -13.12 -14.11
CA MET A 1 -1.84 -12.20 -15.18
C MET A 1 -0.68 -11.40 -14.62
N PRO A 2 0.56 -11.54 -15.14
CA PRO A 2 1.66 -10.69 -14.68
C PRO A 2 1.42 -9.28 -15.22
N LEU A 3 1.50 -8.28 -14.33
CA LEU A 3 1.43 -6.88 -14.70
C LEU A 3 2.64 -6.51 -15.59
N PRO A 4 2.50 -5.56 -16.53
CA PRO A 4 3.58 -5.14 -17.42
C PRO A 4 4.77 -4.58 -16.64
N THR A 5 5.97 -4.77 -17.19
CA THR A 5 7.27 -4.43 -16.59
C THR A 5 7.50 -2.93 -16.39
N ASP A 6 6.61 -2.09 -16.90
CA ASP A 6 6.57 -0.63 -16.72
C ASP A 6 5.27 -0.27 -16.00
N ILE A 7 5.33 -0.21 -14.67
CA ILE A 7 4.15 0.12 -13.85
C ILE A 7 4.08 1.63 -13.76
N SER A 8 3.43 2.21 -14.75
CA SER A 8 3.12 3.63 -14.72
C SER A 8 2.11 3.91 -13.60
N PRO A 9 2.26 5.01 -12.82
CA PRO A 9 1.34 5.36 -11.74
C PRO A 9 -0.12 5.42 -12.20
N ARG A 10 -0.34 5.76 -13.48
CA ARG A 10 -1.68 5.83 -14.10
C ARG A 10 -2.38 4.47 -14.15
N ASP A 11 -1.63 3.40 -14.44
CA ASP A 11 -2.17 2.03 -14.47
C ASP A 11 -2.52 1.54 -13.07
N ILE A 12 -1.68 1.86 -12.07
CA ILE A 12 -1.99 1.55 -10.66
C ILE A 12 -3.29 2.26 -10.24
N VAL A 13 -3.41 3.57 -10.54
CA VAL A 13 -4.62 4.33 -10.19
C VAL A 13 -5.87 3.73 -10.83
N ALA A 14 -5.80 3.36 -12.12
CA ALA A 14 -6.91 2.74 -12.83
C ALA A 14 -7.33 1.41 -12.17
N GLU A 15 -6.36 0.58 -11.78
CA GLU A 15 -6.64 -0.72 -11.15
C GLU A 15 -7.22 -0.56 -9.73
N LEU A 16 -6.69 0.37 -8.93
CA LEU A 16 -7.20 0.68 -7.59
C LEU A 16 -8.63 1.26 -7.66
N HIS A 17 -8.91 2.16 -8.63
CA HIS A 17 -10.25 2.68 -8.88
C HIS A 17 -11.25 1.58 -9.23
N LYS A 18 -10.85 0.60 -10.05
CA LYS A 18 -11.70 -0.53 -10.42
C LYS A 18 -12.12 -1.37 -9.19
N HIS A 19 -11.28 -1.41 -8.16
CA HIS A 19 -11.56 -2.10 -6.90
C HIS A 19 -12.29 -1.22 -5.87
N GLY A 20 -12.74 -0.01 -6.25
CA GLY A 20 -13.52 0.87 -5.37
C GLY A 20 -12.69 1.56 -4.29
N ILE A 21 -11.38 1.68 -4.49
CA ILE A 21 -10.49 2.32 -3.53
C ILE A 21 -10.61 3.84 -3.66
N ALA A 22 -11.16 4.46 -2.60
CA ALA A 22 -11.44 5.91 -2.58
C ALA A 22 -10.20 6.78 -2.79
N ASN A 23 -9.01 6.31 -2.39
CA ASN A 23 -7.78 7.10 -2.39
C ASN A 23 -6.72 6.57 -3.37
N ALA A 24 -7.14 6.04 -4.51
CA ALA A 24 -6.27 5.39 -5.50
C ALA A 24 -5.07 6.23 -5.95
N VAL A 25 -5.26 7.54 -6.12
CA VAL A 25 -4.19 8.47 -6.55
C VAL A 25 -3.08 8.56 -5.50
N ASN A 26 -3.44 8.72 -4.23
CA ASN A 26 -2.48 8.82 -3.14
C ASN A 26 -1.80 7.47 -2.89
N GLU A 27 -2.55 6.37 -2.95
CA GLU A 27 -2.00 5.02 -2.81
C GLU A 27 -0.99 4.68 -3.91
N ALA A 28 -1.29 5.01 -5.17
CA ALA A 28 -0.36 4.82 -6.29
C ALA A 28 0.93 5.64 -6.09
N ARG A 29 0.81 6.88 -5.63
CA ARG A 29 1.95 7.73 -5.31
C ARG A 29 2.82 7.12 -4.21
N TRP A 30 2.22 6.72 -3.10
CA TRP A 30 2.93 6.11 -1.97
C TRP A 30 3.58 4.78 -2.34
N LEU A 31 2.96 3.98 -3.21
CA LEU A 31 3.56 2.75 -3.74
C LEU A 31 4.80 3.04 -4.58
N CYS A 32 4.77 4.08 -5.42
CA CYS A 32 5.94 4.51 -6.18
C CYS A 32 7.04 5.03 -5.24
N GLU A 33 6.71 5.90 -4.28
CA GLU A 33 7.68 6.42 -3.31
C GLU A 33 8.31 5.29 -2.48
N HIS A 34 7.52 4.31 -2.05
CA HIS A 34 8.01 3.13 -1.34
C HIS A 34 8.89 2.24 -2.24
N ALA A 35 8.47 2.03 -3.50
CA ALA A 35 9.26 1.30 -4.49
C ALA A 35 10.64 1.93 -4.69
N GLU A 36 10.71 3.26 -4.76
CA GLU A 36 11.96 3.99 -4.86
C GLU A 36 12.78 3.91 -3.55
N LYS A 37 12.16 4.11 -2.39
CA LYS A 37 12.84 4.07 -1.07
C LYS A 37 13.50 2.71 -0.79
N HIS A 38 12.85 1.63 -1.17
CA HIS A 38 13.33 0.25 -0.97
C HIS A 38 13.98 -0.35 -2.22
N ASN A 39 14.12 0.44 -3.29
CA ASN A 39 14.74 0.05 -4.55
C ASN A 39 14.13 -1.24 -5.16
N LEU A 40 12.80 -1.38 -5.03
CA LEU A 40 12.03 -2.54 -5.50
C LEU A 40 12.01 -2.59 -7.02
N SER A 41 12.00 -3.81 -7.57
CA SER A 41 11.77 -4.03 -8.99
C SER A 41 10.29 -3.87 -9.34
N ALA A 42 9.99 -3.63 -10.63
CA ALA A 42 8.60 -3.58 -11.12
C ALA A 42 7.81 -4.85 -10.73
N ALA A 43 8.43 -6.03 -10.73
CA ALA A 43 7.74 -7.25 -10.33
C ALA A 43 7.27 -7.22 -8.86
N GLU A 44 8.01 -6.58 -7.96
CA GLU A 44 7.62 -6.48 -6.55
C GLU A 44 6.56 -5.40 -6.35
N THR A 45 6.69 -4.24 -6.99
CA THR A 45 5.64 -3.20 -6.98
C THR A 45 4.31 -3.75 -7.52
N SER A 46 4.36 -4.61 -8.54
CA SER A 46 3.18 -5.32 -9.06
C SER A 46 2.52 -6.22 -8.00
N GLN A 47 3.33 -6.93 -7.21
CA GLN A 47 2.82 -7.77 -6.12
C GLN A 47 2.15 -6.93 -5.03
N LEU A 48 2.72 -5.76 -4.70
CA LEU A 48 2.12 -4.83 -3.75
C LEU A 48 0.74 -4.36 -4.23
N VAL A 49 0.63 -3.93 -5.49
CA VAL A 49 -0.65 -3.53 -6.10
C VAL A 49 -1.64 -4.68 -6.12
N ALA A 50 -1.21 -5.89 -6.45
CA ALA A 50 -2.06 -7.07 -6.45
C ALA A 50 -2.61 -7.39 -5.05
N ARG A 51 -1.77 -7.32 -4.00
CA ARG A 51 -2.20 -7.48 -2.61
C ARG A 51 -3.22 -6.42 -2.20
N ARG A 52 -3.01 -5.17 -2.64
CA ARG A 52 -3.97 -4.09 -2.40
C ARG A 52 -5.32 -4.34 -3.07
N CYS A 53 -5.32 -4.85 -4.30
CA CYS A 53 -6.52 -5.23 -5.04
C CYS A 53 -7.25 -6.44 -4.41
N GLN A 54 -6.54 -7.32 -3.70
CA GLN A 54 -7.13 -8.43 -2.95
C GLN A 54 -7.90 -7.97 -1.68
N GLY A 55 -7.89 -6.67 -1.38
CA GLY A 55 -8.57 -6.11 -0.22
C GLY A 55 -7.71 -6.07 1.04
N GLU A 56 -6.41 -6.32 0.94
CA GLU A 56 -5.50 -6.10 2.05
C GLU A 56 -5.42 -4.59 2.39
N PRO A 57 -5.35 -4.24 3.69
CA PRO A 57 -5.04 -2.89 4.14
C PRO A 57 -3.74 -2.38 3.50
N PHE A 58 -3.74 -1.13 3.04
CA PHE A 58 -2.60 -0.51 2.37
C PHE A 58 -1.30 -0.56 3.21
N GLN A 59 -1.40 -0.45 4.53
CA GLN A 59 -0.25 -0.55 5.43
C GLN A 59 0.38 -1.95 5.43
N TYR A 60 -0.43 -3.03 5.32
CA TYR A 60 0.10 -4.39 5.18
C TYR A 60 0.74 -4.64 3.82
N VAL A 61 0.24 -3.94 2.79
CA VAL A 61 0.84 -3.96 1.47
C VAL A 61 2.25 -3.36 1.57
N LEU A 62 2.38 -2.14 2.10
CA LEU A 62 3.69 -1.49 2.29
C LEU A 62 4.62 -2.20 3.30
N GLY A 63 4.06 -3.02 4.18
CA GLY A 63 4.84 -3.70 5.22
C GLY A 63 5.37 -2.77 6.32
N ASN A 64 4.97 -1.49 6.29
CA ASN A 64 5.27 -0.51 7.30
C ASN A 64 4.07 0.42 7.55
N THR A 65 3.95 0.89 8.79
CA THR A 65 2.98 1.92 9.20
C THR A 65 3.66 2.95 10.06
N GLU A 66 3.22 4.19 9.96
CA GLU A 66 3.58 5.22 10.92
C GLU A 66 2.63 5.14 12.13
N PHE A 67 3.18 5.07 13.34
CA PHE A 67 2.42 5.11 14.59
C PHE A 67 3.17 5.99 15.60
N PHE A 68 2.52 7.04 16.11
CA PHE A 68 3.15 8.04 17.01
C PHE A 68 4.47 8.61 16.46
N GLY A 69 4.58 8.81 15.13
CA GLY A 69 5.80 9.28 14.48
C GLY A 69 6.93 8.25 14.39
N LEU A 70 6.65 6.98 14.68
CA LEU A 70 7.58 5.87 14.51
C LEU A 70 7.16 5.03 13.29
N GLU A 71 8.10 4.77 12.37
CA GLU A 71 7.92 3.77 11.31
C GLU A 71 8.03 2.36 11.93
N LEU A 72 6.92 1.64 12.01
CA LEU A 72 6.85 0.26 12.49
C LEU A 72 6.64 -0.70 11.33
N ALA A 73 7.41 -1.79 11.29
CA ALA A 73 7.19 -2.86 10.33
C ALA A 73 5.89 -3.60 10.69
N VAL A 74 4.96 -3.70 9.74
CA VAL A 74 3.68 -4.41 9.89
C VAL A 74 3.60 -5.57 8.93
N GLY A 75 3.00 -6.68 9.37
CA GLY A 75 2.82 -7.87 8.56
C GLY A 75 1.54 -8.61 8.96
N PRO A 76 1.14 -9.64 8.18
CA PRO A 76 -0.02 -10.45 8.49
C PRO A 76 0.15 -11.12 9.87
N GLY A 77 -0.64 -10.70 10.85
CA GLY A 77 -0.54 -11.13 12.26
C GLY A 77 -0.14 -10.03 13.25
N VAL A 78 0.24 -8.84 12.76
CA VAL A 78 0.52 -7.66 13.59
C VAL A 78 -0.70 -6.75 13.57
N LEU A 79 -1.25 -6.44 14.76
CA LEU A 79 -2.34 -5.46 14.91
C LEU A 79 -1.93 -4.14 14.25
N ILE A 80 -2.64 -3.74 13.19
CA ILE A 80 -2.60 -2.35 12.73
C ILE A 80 -3.10 -1.52 13.90
N PRO A 81 -2.27 -0.66 14.49
CA PRO A 81 -2.75 0.19 15.56
C PRO A 81 -3.79 1.13 14.96
N ARG A 82 -5.05 0.96 15.38
CA ARG A 82 -6.11 1.88 15.00
C ARG A 82 -5.95 3.17 15.82
N PRO A 83 -6.01 4.35 15.21
CA PRO A 83 -6.09 5.61 15.95
C PRO A 83 -7.40 5.78 16.72
N GLU A 84 -8.39 4.89 16.56
CA GLU A 84 -9.73 5.02 17.15
C GLU A 84 -9.85 4.64 18.65
N THR A 85 -8.76 4.33 19.37
CA THR A 85 -8.79 4.20 20.84
C THR A 85 -8.31 5.46 21.59
N GLU A 86 -8.38 6.64 20.97
CA GLU A 86 -8.24 7.94 21.67
C GLU A 86 -9.59 8.59 22.08
N GLU A 87 -10.75 8.01 21.75
CA GLU A 87 -12.08 8.51 22.18
C GLU A 87 -12.71 7.72 23.36
N LEU A 88 -11.90 7.26 24.31
CA LEU A 88 -12.36 6.73 25.60
C LEU A 88 -11.40 7.13 26.72
N VAL A 89 -11.28 8.43 26.96
CA VAL A 89 -10.82 9.02 28.23
C VAL A 89 -11.70 10.20 28.60
#